data_AF-A0A7Y6UZG5-F1
#
_entry.id   AF-A0A7Y6UZG5-F1
#
_cell.length_a   1.000
_cell.length_b   1.000
_cell.length_c   1.000
_cell.angle_alpha   90.00
_cell.angle_beta   90.00
_cell.angle_gamma   90.00
#
_symmetry.space_group_name_H-M   'P 1'
#
loop_
_entity.id
_entity.type
_entity.pdbx_description
1 polymer ?
#
loop_
_entity_poly.entity_id
_entity_poly.type
_entity_poly.pdbx_seq_one_letter_code
_entity_poly.pdbx_strand_id
1 'polypeptide(L)' 'MSTLPDLAKHPAPTTDPDPTLDPQEERRRRRIAALKAAEGLWKNRTDIPNDGLEYQEQLRAEWRVIR' A
#
# COMPACT_ATOMS: atom_id res chain seq x y z
N MET A 1 26.48 61.37 -16.64
CA MET A 1 25.19 60.65 -16.77
C MET A 1 25.53 59.18 -17.02
N SER A 2 25.54 58.36 -15.97
CA SER A 2 25.86 56.93 -16.09
C SER A 2 24.56 56.14 -16.22
N THR A 3 24.42 55.44 -17.33
CA THR A 3 23.29 54.55 -17.64
C THR A 3 23.44 53.24 -16.85
N LEU A 4 22.44 52.89 -16.05
CA LEU A 4 22.33 51.56 -15.43
C LEU A 4 21.84 50.55 -16.48
N PRO A 5 22.41 49.34 -16.56
CA PRO A 5 21.91 48.30 -17.46
C PRO A 5 20.58 47.74 -16.94
N ASP A 6 19.64 47.59 -17.86
CA ASP A 6 18.34 46.94 -17.70
C ASP A 6 18.54 45.52 -17.14
N LEU A 7 18.18 45.34 -15.86
CA LEU A 7 18.27 44.04 -15.19
C LEU A 7 17.17 43.15 -15.77
N ALA A 8 17.61 42.30 -16.70
CA ALA A 8 17.00 41.06 -17.13
C ALA A 8 15.77 40.65 -16.32
N LYS A 9 14.60 40.74 -16.98
CA LYS A 9 13.35 40.13 -16.61
C LYS A 9 13.49 38.60 -16.65
N HIS A 10 14.21 38.02 -15.69
CA HIS A 10 14.19 36.59 -15.47
C HIS A 10 12.79 36.22 -14.95
N PRO A 11 12.02 35.35 -15.63
CA PRO A 11 10.84 34.80 -15.00
C PRO A 11 11.29 34.09 -13.72
N ALA A 12 10.62 34.40 -12.61
CA ALA A 12 10.82 33.72 -11.34
C ALA A 12 10.83 32.19 -11.60
N PRO A 13 11.66 31.40 -10.88
CA PRO A 13 11.58 29.96 -10.98
C PRO A 13 10.15 29.57 -10.62
N THR A 14 9.38 29.17 -11.63
CA THR A 14 8.09 28.55 -11.44
C THR A 14 8.38 27.31 -10.61
N THR A 15 8.12 27.43 -9.30
CA THR A 15 8.07 26.27 -8.43
C THR A 15 6.81 25.56 -8.88
N ASP A 16 6.96 24.66 -9.85
CA ASP A 16 5.92 23.70 -10.17
C ASP A 16 5.54 23.05 -8.82
N PRO A 17 4.26 23.09 -8.41
CA PRO A 17 3.87 22.43 -7.19
C PRO A 17 4.18 20.95 -7.39
N ASP A 18 5.12 20.44 -6.60
CA ASP A 18 5.37 19.01 -6.43
C ASP A 18 4.00 18.33 -6.34
N PRO A 19 3.65 17.38 -7.21
CA PRO A 19 2.32 16.81 -7.24
C PRO A 19 2.15 16.00 -5.97
N THR A 20 1.70 16.68 -4.91
CA THR A 20 1.24 16.08 -3.67
C THR A 20 0.27 14.99 -4.08
N LEU A 21 0.68 13.75 -3.87
CA LEU A 21 -0.10 12.58 -4.25
C LEU A 21 -1.51 12.74 -3.74
N ASP A 22 -2.48 12.56 -4.64
CA ASP A 22 -3.89 12.48 -4.28
C ASP A 22 -4.04 11.55 -3.06
N PRO A 23 -4.66 12.01 -1.96
CA PRO A 23 -4.87 11.18 -0.78
C PRO A 23 -5.47 9.79 -1.06
N GLN A 24 -6.26 9.64 -2.13
CA GLN A 24 -6.78 8.35 -2.55
C GLN A 24 -5.70 7.40 -3.10
N GLU A 25 -4.74 7.94 -3.86
CA GLU A 25 -3.62 7.19 -4.41
C GLU A 25 -2.67 6.74 -3.30
N GLU A 26 -2.41 7.60 -2.31
CA GLU A 26 -1.63 7.25 -1.13
C GLU A 26 -2.29 6.10 -0.32
N ARG A 27 -3.61 6.15 -0.15
CA ARG A 27 -4.38 5.05 0.47
C ARG A 27 -4.31 3.76 -0.35
N ARG A 28 -4.31 3.84 -1.68
CA ARG A 28 -4.17 2.67 -2.56
C ARG A 28 -2.78 2.05 -2.39
N ARG A 29 -1.72 2.85 -2.39
CA ARG A 29 -0.34 2.39 -2.21
C ARG A 29 -0.14 1.66 -0.89
N ARG A 30 -0.64 2.21 0.22
CA ARG A 30 -0.58 1.55 1.53
C ARG A 30 -1.29 0.20 1.54
N ARG A 31 -2.47 0.12 0.92
CA ARG A 31 -3.22 -1.14 0.79
C ARG A 31 -2.45 -2.18 -0.01
N ILE A 32 -1.91 -1.81 -1.16
CA ILE A 32 -1.13 -2.73 -2.00
C ILE A 32 0.13 -3.19 -1.26
N ALA A 33 0.83 -2.29 -0.56
CA ALA A 33 1.99 -2.66 0.24
C ALA A 33 1.64 -3.68 1.34
N ALA A 34 0.54 -3.47 2.06
CA ALA A 34 0.06 -4.42 3.07
C ALA A 34 -0.31 -5.78 2.46
N LEU A 35 -1.01 -5.79 1.31
CA LEU A 35 -1.37 -7.03 0.62
C LEU A 35 -0.14 -7.80 0.14
N LYS A 36 0.85 -7.10 -0.45
CA LYS A 36 2.12 -7.71 -0.87
C LYS A 36 2.90 -8.28 0.31
N ALA A 37 2.90 -7.61 1.45
CA ALA A 37 3.57 -8.09 2.66
C ALA A 37 2.90 -9.36 3.23
N ALA A 38 1.59 -9.51 3.05
CA ALA A 38 0.83 -10.69 3.49
C ALA A 38 0.77 -11.81 2.43
N GLU A 39 1.20 -11.54 1.19
CA GLU A 39 1.15 -12.51 0.10
C GLU A 39 2.01 -13.74 0.44
N GLY A 40 1.40 -14.92 0.37
CA GLY A 40 2.11 -16.17 0.67
C GLY A 40 2.39 -16.41 2.14
N LEU A 41 1.93 -15.56 3.07
CA LEU A 41 2.09 -15.75 4.52
C LEU A 41 1.56 -17.11 5.00
N TRP A 42 0.60 -17.68 4.28
CA TRP A 42 -0.04 -18.96 4.60
C TRP A 42 0.37 -20.08 3.65
N LYS A 43 1.24 -19.81 2.67
CA LYS A 43 1.64 -20.77 1.65
C LYS A 43 2.55 -21.82 2.27
N ASN A 44 2.28 -23.10 2.01
CA ASN A 44 3.05 -24.24 2.50
C ASN A 44 3.12 -24.35 4.03
N ARG A 45 2.16 -23.77 4.76
CA ARG A 45 2.00 -24.09 6.17
C ARG A 45 1.66 -25.58 6.30
N THR A 46 2.36 -26.25 7.20
CA THR A 46 2.19 -27.69 7.46
C THR A 46 1.35 -27.95 8.70
N ASP A 47 1.04 -26.90 9.46
CA ASP A 47 0.29 -26.93 10.71
C ASP A 47 -1.22 -26.68 10.53
N ILE A 48 -1.65 -26.28 9.32
CA ILE A 48 -3.05 -26.15 8.94
C ILE A 48 -3.31 -26.91 7.62
N PRO A 49 -4.51 -27.49 7.44
CA PRO A 49 -4.94 -28.01 6.14
C PRO A 49 -4.82 -26.97 5.04
N ASN A 50 -4.30 -27.39 3.89
CA ASN A 50 -4.28 -26.56 2.69
C ASN A 50 -5.63 -26.53 1.98
N ASP A 51 -6.48 -27.54 2.23
CA ASP A 51 -7.86 -27.57 1.74
C ASP A 51 -8.79 -26.82 2.71
N GLY A 52 -9.47 -25.81 2.18
CA GLY A 52 -10.44 -25.03 2.94
C GLY A 52 -11.63 -25.84 3.44
N LEU A 53 -12.01 -26.92 2.74
CA LEU A 53 -13.08 -27.81 3.20
C LEU A 53 -12.64 -28.63 4.42
N GLU A 54 -11.46 -29.24 4.36
CA GLU A 54 -10.87 -30.01 5.46
C GLU A 54 -10.70 -29.11 6.71
N TYR A 55 -10.25 -27.87 6.51
CA TYR A 55 -10.14 -26.90 7.60
C TYR A 55 -11.49 -26.63 8.28
N GLN A 56 -12.56 -26.46 7.50
CA GLN A 56 -13.91 -26.27 8.05
C GLN A 56 -14.44 -27.52 8.77
N GLU A 57 -14.09 -28.71 8.29
CA GLU A 57 -14.47 -29.97 8.93
C GLU A 57 -13.77 -30.15 10.28
N GLN A 58 -12.47 -29.85 10.37
CA GLN A 58 -11.71 -29.86 11.62
C GLN A 58 -12.34 -28.90 12.65
N LEU A 59 -12.63 -27.65 12.27
CA LEU A 59 -13.30 -26.68 13.14
C LEU A 59 -14.67 -27.18 13.62
N ARG A 60 -15.47 -27.79 12.74
CA ARG A 60 -16.77 -28.35 13.12
C ARG A 60 -16.64 -29.55 14.05
N ALA A 61 -15.59 -30.36 13.90
CA ALA A 61 -15.32 -31.49 14.79
C ALA A 61 -14.95 -31.00 16.20
N GLU A 62 -14.06 -30.01 16.32
CA GLU A 62 -13.69 -29.41 17.60
C GLU A 62 -14.91 -28.92 18.39
N TRP A 63 -15.85 -28.24 17.72
CA TRP A 63 -17.04 -27.69 18.36
C TRP A 63 -18.07 -28.74 18.79
N ARG A 64 -18.07 -29.92 18.15
CA ARG A 64 -18.94 -31.04 18.54
C ARG A 64 -18.43 -31.81 19.75
N VAL A 65 -17.12 -31.82 19.99
CA VAL A 65 -16.51 -32.50 21.14
C VAL A 65 -16.80 -31.75 22.45
N ILE A 66 -17.09 -30.45 22.38
CA ILE A 66 -17.32 -29.59 23.56
C ILE A 66 -18.80 -29.65 24.05
N ARG A 67 -19.72 -30.23 23.27
CA ARG A 67 -21.15 -30.32 23.60
C ARG A 67 -21.54 -31.72 24.04
#